data_AF-A0A9E5RBF7-F1
#
_entry.id   AF-A0A9E5RBF7-F1
#
_cell.length_a   1.000
_cell.length_b   1.000
_cell.length_c   1.000
_cell.angle_alpha   90.00
_cell.angle_beta   90.00
_cell.angle_gamma   90.00
#
_symmetry.space_group_name_H-M   'P 1'
#
loop_
_entity.id
_entity.type
_entity.pdbx_description
1 polymer ?
#
loop_
_entity_poly.entity_id
_entity_poly.type
_entity_poly.pdbx_seq_one_letter_code
_entity_poly.pdbx_strand_id
1 'polypeptide(L)' 'MAMAYSSSLTDAEWEILEPLLSQILPQKKRTRPCNWTKREIIDGILYQLKHGCNWEDLPK' A
#
# COMPACT_ATOMS: atom_id res chain seq x y z
N MET A 1 -6.16 12.94 -7.56
CA MET A 1 -5.48 13.15 -6.26
C MET A 1 -5.82 11.91 -5.44
N ALA A 2 -4.91 10.96 -5.30
CA ALA A 2 -5.21 9.69 -4.63
C ALA A 2 -5.57 10.00 -3.16
N MET A 3 -6.80 9.70 -2.76
CA MET A 3 -7.25 9.91 -1.39
C MET A 3 -6.61 8.83 -0.53
N ALA A 4 -5.75 9.25 0.39
CA ALA A 4 -5.03 8.36 1.29
C ALA A 4 -5.97 7.86 2.39
N TYR A 5 -5.84 6.58 2.77
CA TYR A 5 -6.58 6.01 3.89
C TYR A 5 -6.16 6.67 5.21
N SER A 6 -7.05 6.70 6.21
CA SER A 6 -6.71 7.14 7.58
C SER A 6 -5.59 6.31 8.25
N SER A 7 -5.23 5.18 7.63
CA SER A 7 -4.17 4.25 8.02
C SER A 7 -2.95 4.28 7.09
N SER A 8 -2.91 5.18 6.09
CA SER A 8 -1.79 5.25 5.15
C SER A 8 -0.50 5.70 5.83
N LEU A 9 0.62 5.21 5.35
CA LEU A 9 1.93 5.63 5.84
C LEU A 9 2.26 7.06 5.40
N THR A 10 2.96 7.79 6.28
CA THR A 10 3.57 9.07 5.92
C THR A 10 4.72 8.86 4.93
N ASP A 11 5.09 9.91 4.19
CA ASP A 11 6.20 9.82 3.23
C ASP A 11 7.52 9.42 3.91
N ALA A 12 7.77 9.93 5.13
CA ALA A 12 8.96 9.59 5.89
C ALA A 12 9.04 8.11 6.28
N GLU A 13 7.90 7.51 6.66
CA GLU A 13 7.84 6.07 6.96
C GLU A 13 7.96 5.23 5.67
N TRP A 14 7.36 5.72 4.58
CA TRP A 14 7.43 5.07 3.28
C TRP A 14 8.86 4.99 2.73
N GLU A 15 9.65 6.06 2.85
CA GLU A 15 11.06 6.09 2.43
C GLU A 15 11.92 5.03 3.13
N ILE A 16 11.59 4.67 4.37
CA ILE A 16 12.28 3.61 5.11
C ILE A 16 11.80 2.23 4.64
N LEU A 17 10.51 2.08 4.35
CA LEU A 17 9.88 0.81 3.99
C LEU A 17 10.17 0.39 2.54
N GLU A 18 10.16 1.34 1.59
CA GLU A 18 10.38 1.11 0.17
C GLU A 18 11.65 0.29 -0.18
N PRO A 19 12.84 0.59 0.37
CA PRO A 19 14.04 -0.18 0.08
C PRO A 19 13.96 -1.60 0.65
N LEU A 20 13.26 -1.81 1.76
CA LEU A 20 13.05 -3.15 2.33
C LEU A 20 12.09 -3.97 1.47
N LEU A 21 11.01 -3.36 1.00
CA LEU A 21 10.06 -4.01 0.09
C LEU A 21 10.74 -4.43 -1.21
N SER A 22 11.65 -3.62 -1.73
CA SER A 22 12.38 -3.96 -2.95
C SER A 22 13.36 -5.13 -2.78
N GLN A 23 13.81 -5.38 -1.54
CA GLN A 23 14.63 -6.55 -1.21
C GLN A 23 13.80 -7.81 -0.97
N ILE A 24 12.65 -7.68 -0.31
CA ILE A 24 11.81 -8.82 0.10
C ILE A 24 10.92 -9.30 -1.06
N LEU A 25 10.42 -8.38 -1.89
CA LEU A 25 9.51 -8.74 -2.97
C LEU A 25 10.26 -9.48 -4.08
N PRO A 26 9.70 -10.60 -4.58
CA PRO A 26 10.32 -11.35 -5.66
C PRO A 26 10.41 -10.48 -6.92
N GLN A 27 11.49 -10.68 -7.69
CA GLN A 27 11.63 -10.04 -9.00
C GLN A 27 10.40 -10.37 -9.85
N LYS A 28 9.95 -9.35 -10.61
CA LYS A 28 8.70 -9.38 -11.37
C LYS A 28 8.66 -10.66 -12.24
N LYS A 29 7.85 -11.63 -11.84
CA LYS A 29 7.50 -12.78 -12.69
C LYS A 29 6.73 -12.22 -13.89
N ARG A 30 6.79 -12.90 -15.04
CA ARG A 30 6.12 -12.51 -16.30
C ARG A 30 4.60 -12.67 -16.18
N THR A 31 3.99 -11.93 -15.25
CA THR A 31 2.59 -11.93 -14.87
C THR A 31 1.98 -10.59 -15.30
N ARG A 32 0.64 -10.51 -15.29
CA ARG A 32 -0.10 -9.27 -15.56
C ARG A 32 0.54 -8.09 -14.80
N PRO A 33 0.82 -6.96 -15.48
CA PRO A 33 1.34 -5.78 -14.81
C PRO A 33 0.35 -5.31 -13.74
N CYS A 34 0.85 -5.02 -12.55
CA CYS A 34 0.05 -4.43 -11.50
C CYS A 34 -0.37 -3.02 -11.91
N ASN A 35 -1.66 -2.71 -11.78
CA ASN A 35 -2.19 -1.36 -12.03
C ASN A 35 -1.93 -0.41 -10.85
N TRP A 36 -1.60 -0.96 -9.68
CA TRP A 36 -1.38 -0.22 -8.44
C TRP A 36 0.10 -0.17 -8.09
N THR A 37 0.51 0.94 -7.49
CA THR A 37 1.83 1.10 -6.87
C THR A 37 1.97 0.22 -5.63
N LYS A 38 3.21 -0.08 -5.23
CA LYS A 38 3.48 -0.84 -3.99
C LYS A 38 2.88 -0.13 -2.77
N ARG A 39 2.87 1.21 -2.78
CA ARG A 39 2.33 2.04 -1.70
C ARG A 39 0.83 1.86 -1.55
N GLU A 40 0.08 1.97 -2.65
CA GLU A 40 -1.37 1.77 -2.63
C GLU A 40 -1.77 0.39 -2.13
N ILE A 41 -1.00 -0.65 -2.50
CA ILE A 41 -1.24 -2.02 -2.01
C ILE A 41 -1.05 -2.10 -0.49
N ILE A 42 0.04 -1.52 0.03
CA ILE A 42 0.36 -1.57 1.45
C ILE A 42 -0.59 -0.71 2.27
N ASP A 43 -0.93 0.47 1.79
CA ASP A 43 -1.93 1.32 2.43
C ASP A 43 -3.28 0.61 2.51
N GLY A 44 -3.67 -0.13 1.46
CA GLY A 44 -4.87 -0.98 1.48
C GLY A 44 -4.80 -2.15 2.49
N ILE A 45 -3.63 -2.80 2.60
CA ILE A 45 -3.40 -3.85 3.62
C ILE A 45 -3.48 -3.26 5.03
N LEU A 46 -2.82 -2.13 5.28
CA LEU A 46 -2.83 -1.45 6.59
C LEU A 46 -4.23 -0.98 6.96
N TYR A 47 -4.99 -0.48 5.98
CA TYR A 47 -6.39 -0.14 6.15
C TYR A 47 -7.21 -1.36 6.60
N GLN A 48 -7.07 -2.49 5.92
CA GLN A 48 -7.75 -3.73 6.30
C GLN A 48 -7.35 -4.19 7.71
N LEU A 49 -6.05 -4.14 8.04
CA LEU A 49 -5.55 -4.57 9.34
C LEU A 49 -6.02 -3.66 10.49
N LYS A 50 -6.11 -2.35 10.27
CA LYS A 50 -6.50 -1.38 11.29
C LYS A 50 -8.01 -1.38 11.55
N HIS A 51 -8.81 -1.51 10.48
CA HIS A 51 -10.25 -1.26 10.54
C HIS A 51 -11.13 -2.48 10.24
N GLY A 52 -10.53 -3.62 9.85
CA GLY A 52 -11.27 -4.86 9.60
C GLY A 52 -12.21 -4.82 8.40
N CYS A 53 -11.95 -3.96 7.40
CA CYS A 53 -12.82 -3.65 6.25
C CYS A 53 -14.08 -2.84 6.58
N ASN A 54 -13.94 -1.72 7.30
CA ASN A 54 -15.03 -0.76 7.45
C ASN A 54 -15.20 0.13 6.20
N TRP A 55 -16.29 -0.07 5.46
CA TRP A 55 -16.62 0.64 4.23
C TRP A 55 -16.63 2.19 4.35
N GLU A 56 -16.80 2.73 5.54
CA GLU A 56 -16.82 4.19 5.77
C GLU A 56 -15.45 4.86 5.61
N ASP A 57 -14.36 4.12 5.82
CA ASP A 57 -12.98 4.63 5.72
C ASP A 57 -12.38 4.43 4.31
N LEU A 58 -13.18 4.00 3.33
CA LEU A 58 -12.74 3.92 1.94
C LEU A 58 -12.59 5.33 1.34
N PRO A 59 -11.46 5.62 0.67
CA PRO A 59 -11.27 6.84 -0.10
C PRO A 59 -12.30 6.92 -1.24
N LYS A 60 -12.87 8.12 -1.43
CA LYS A 60 -13.78 8.45 -2.56
C LYS A 60 -13.09 8.47 -3.91
#